data_AF-A0A922YB57-F1
#
_entry.id   AF-A0A922YB57-F1
#
_cell.length_a   1.000
_cell.length_b   1.000
_cell.length_c   1.000
_cell.angle_alpha   90.00
_cell.angle_beta   90.00
_cell.angle_gamma   90.00
#
_symmetry.space_group_name_H-M   'P 1'
#
loop_
_entity.id
_entity.type
_entity.pdbx_description
1 polymer ?
#
loop_
_entity_poly.entity_id
_entity_poly.type
_entity_poly.pdbx_seq_one_letter_code
_entity_poly.pdbx_strand_id
1 'polypeptide(L)'
;MCFNDIGGIIPVWQLHRVDPGFVYIIESHGKYKIGKSKHAVHRLRAAKTWLPDMKLIGFKPFWGGSHHERMMHVGFANYWYSGEWFSFPEDDDVRELLIEGFCAFSDHLPDRNSIDFIYWFNGSGMAEFVMEMGKQKLSLPKFQRQESDEQKRSF
;
A
#
# COMPACT_ATOMS: atom_id res chain seq x y z
N MET A 1 16.31 4.09 15.66
CA MET A 1 15.65 3.65 14.42
C MET A 1 14.50 2.72 14.83
N CYS A 2 13.35 2.71 14.16
CA CYS A 2 12.21 1.86 14.56
C CYS A 2 12.37 0.37 14.18
N PHE A 3 13.39 0.03 13.39
CA PHE A 3 13.73 -1.34 12.99
C PHE A 3 14.89 -1.89 13.82
N ASN A 4 14.63 -2.17 15.08
CA ASN A 4 15.51 -3.02 15.88
C ASN A 4 15.04 -4.47 15.65
N ASP A 5 15.94 -5.46 15.71
CA ASP A 5 15.60 -6.90 15.55
C ASP A 5 15.44 -7.45 14.12
N ILE A 6 16.10 -6.85 13.12
CA ILE A 6 16.18 -7.40 11.77
C ILE A 6 16.67 -8.86 11.81
N GLY A 7 15.98 -9.76 11.10
CA GLY A 7 16.27 -11.20 11.06
C GLY A 7 15.59 -12.02 12.16
N GLY A 8 14.98 -11.37 13.16
CA GLY A 8 14.18 -12.04 14.18
C GLY A 8 12.79 -12.47 13.69
N ILE A 9 12.05 -13.13 14.57
CA ILE A 9 10.67 -13.58 14.33
C ILE A 9 9.71 -12.85 15.27
N ILE A 10 8.61 -12.37 14.73
CA ILE A 10 7.46 -11.88 15.46
C ILE A 10 6.64 -13.12 15.85
N PRO A 11 6.36 -13.34 17.15
CA PRO A 11 5.71 -14.58 17.61
C PRO A 11 4.30 -14.77 17.04
N VAL A 12 3.63 -13.66 16.70
CA VAL A 12 2.33 -13.65 16.05
C VAL A 12 2.48 -14.03 14.58
N TRP A 13 1.82 -15.12 14.16
CA TRP A 13 1.88 -15.69 12.81
C TRP A 13 3.29 -16.09 12.31
N GLN A 14 4.28 -16.16 13.20
CA GLN A 14 5.68 -16.49 12.87
C GLN A 14 6.26 -15.59 11.76
N LEU A 15 5.88 -14.30 11.75
CA LEU A 15 6.35 -13.37 10.72
C LEU A 15 7.83 -13.06 10.91
N HIS A 16 8.59 -13.14 9.83
CA HIS A 16 10.01 -12.79 9.85
C HIS A 16 10.22 -11.28 9.71
N ARG A 17 11.10 -10.71 10.54
CA ARG A 17 11.52 -9.30 10.48
C ARG A 17 12.52 -9.09 9.34
N VAL A 18 12.01 -9.09 8.11
CA VAL A 18 12.80 -8.92 6.87
C VAL A 18 12.34 -7.69 6.10
N ASP A 19 13.18 -7.23 5.16
CA ASP A 19 12.89 -6.07 4.30
C ASP A 19 12.31 -4.86 5.06
N PRO A 20 13.04 -4.31 6.06
CA PRO A 20 12.60 -3.14 6.79
C PRO A 20 12.47 -1.96 5.84
N GLY A 21 11.33 -1.29 5.94
CA GLY A 21 11.08 -0.10 5.14
C GLY A 21 9.80 0.57 5.54
N PHE A 22 9.51 1.65 4.84
CA PHE A 22 8.30 2.41 5.04
C PHE A 22 7.45 2.32 3.78
N VAL A 23 6.16 2.15 3.97
CA VAL A 23 5.16 2.41 2.94
C VAL A 23 4.64 3.82 3.16
N TYR A 24 4.32 4.52 2.09
CA TYR A 24 3.77 5.86 2.16
C TYR A 24 2.67 6.07 1.14
N ILE A 25 1.77 6.99 1.49
CA ILE A 25 0.73 7.46 0.60
C ILE A 25 0.87 8.98 0.50
N ILE A 26 0.95 9.46 -0.73
CA ILE A 26 0.83 10.90 -1.04
C ILE A 26 -0.40 11.11 -1.91
N GLU A 27 -1.04 12.24 -1.75
CA GLU A 27 -2.15 12.71 -2.57
C GLU A 27 -1.71 13.91 -3.39
N SER A 28 -2.19 13.98 -4.63
CA SER A 28 -2.03 15.13 -5.51
C SER A 28 -3.17 15.17 -6.52
N HIS A 29 -3.92 16.27 -6.50
CA HIS A 29 -5.06 16.52 -7.40
C HIS A 29 -6.09 15.37 -7.43
N GLY A 30 -6.44 14.83 -6.27
CA GLY A 30 -7.43 13.75 -6.12
C GLY A 30 -6.90 12.34 -6.46
N LYS A 31 -5.60 12.22 -6.77
CA LYS A 31 -4.94 10.94 -7.05
C LYS A 31 -3.99 10.57 -5.93
N TYR A 32 -3.89 9.28 -5.66
CA TYR A 32 -3.14 8.73 -4.54
C TYR A 32 -2.00 7.87 -5.05
N LYS A 33 -0.77 8.15 -4.60
CA LYS A 33 0.39 7.32 -4.90
C LYS A 33 0.71 6.46 -3.70
N ILE A 34 0.77 5.14 -3.91
CA ILE A 34 1.20 4.18 -2.91
C ILE A 34 2.62 3.76 -3.26
N GLY A 35 3.59 4.02 -2.39
CA GLY A 35 4.97 3.65 -2.65
C GLY A 35 5.73 3.26 -1.40
N LYS A 36 6.98 2.82 -1.59
CA LYS A 36 7.87 2.43 -0.49
C LYS A 36 9.22 3.14 -0.50
N SER A 37 9.87 3.18 0.65
CA SER A 37 11.23 3.71 0.82
C SER A 37 11.94 3.08 2.01
N LYS A 38 13.26 2.96 1.92
CA LYS A 38 14.12 2.64 3.08
C LYS A 38 14.42 3.88 3.93
N HIS A 39 14.32 5.07 3.35
CA HIS A 39 14.68 6.34 3.98
C HIS A 39 13.53 7.34 3.86
N ALA A 40 12.85 7.58 4.98
CA ALA A 40 11.65 8.41 5.03
C ALA A 40 11.88 9.85 4.56
N VAL A 41 12.78 10.53 5.27
CA VAL A 41 13.06 11.96 5.08
C VAL A 41 13.57 12.26 3.67
N HIS A 42 14.48 11.44 3.15
CA HIS A 42 15.06 11.63 1.82
C HIS A 42 14.02 11.47 0.71
N ARG A 43 13.16 10.45 0.81
CA ARG A 43 12.13 10.22 -0.22
C ARG A 43 11.12 11.35 -0.27
N LEU A 44 10.65 11.84 0.89
CA LEU A 44 9.69 12.94 0.94
C LEU A 44 10.30 14.24 0.43
N ARG A 45 11.55 14.55 0.79
CA ARG A 45 12.26 15.73 0.25
C ARG A 45 12.39 15.65 -1.26
N ALA A 46 12.81 14.50 -1.79
CA ALA A 46 12.92 14.28 -3.23
C ALA A 46 11.55 14.37 -3.93
N ALA A 47 10.48 13.86 -3.31
CA ALA A 47 9.13 13.97 -3.86
C ALA A 47 8.68 15.43 -4.00
N LYS A 48 8.95 16.26 -2.98
CA LYS A 48 8.60 17.69 -3.00
C LYS A 48 9.30 18.50 -4.08
N THR A 49 10.41 18.03 -4.65
CA THR A 49 11.10 18.77 -5.72
C THR A 49 10.38 18.68 -7.06
N TRP A 50 9.63 17.60 -7.31
CA TRP A 50 8.87 17.40 -8.56
C TRP A 50 7.34 17.41 -8.36
N LEU A 51 6.88 17.37 -7.10
CA LEU A 51 5.47 17.47 -6.73
C LEU A 51 5.31 18.36 -5.48
N PRO A 52 5.48 19.68 -5.63
CA PRO A 52 5.55 20.60 -4.49
C PRO A 52 4.23 20.65 -3.69
N ASP A 53 3.10 20.57 -4.37
CA ASP A 53 1.75 20.70 -3.78
C ASP A 53 1.18 19.37 -3.25
N MET A 54 2.02 18.32 -3.16
CA MET A 54 1.55 17.03 -2.65
C MET A 54 1.17 17.09 -1.18
N LYS A 55 0.11 16.38 -0.82
CA LYS A 55 -0.26 16.12 0.57
C LYS A 55 0.29 14.76 0.98
N LEU A 56 1.07 14.71 2.06
CA LEU A 56 1.44 13.43 2.68
C LEU A 56 0.24 12.92 3.49
N ILE A 57 -0.30 11.76 3.12
CA ILE A 57 -1.37 11.09 3.87
C ILE A 57 -0.78 10.31 5.03
N GLY A 58 0.27 9.53 4.78
CA GLY A 58 0.95 8.78 5.83
C GLY A 58 2.29 8.23 5.38
N PHE A 59 3.13 7.87 6.35
CA PHE A 59 4.45 7.31 6.14
C PHE A 59 4.76 6.29 7.25
N LYS A 60 4.43 5.03 7.03
CA LYS A 60 4.29 4.03 8.09
C LYS A 60 5.38 2.94 7.98
N PRO A 61 6.08 2.58 9.06
CA PRO A 61 7.10 1.54 9.05
C PRO A 61 6.48 0.13 9.02
N PHE A 62 7.08 -0.78 8.26
CA PHE A 62 6.69 -2.18 8.16
C PHE A 62 7.92 -3.10 8.03
N TRP A 63 7.78 -4.33 8.51
CA TRP A 63 8.55 -5.46 7.99
C TRP A 63 7.91 -5.96 6.70
N GLY A 64 8.73 -6.33 5.71
CA GLY A 64 8.23 -6.77 4.40
C GLY A 64 7.67 -5.62 3.58
N GLY A 65 8.28 -4.42 3.63
CA GLY A 65 7.73 -3.22 2.98
C GLY A 65 7.44 -3.41 1.49
N SER A 66 8.27 -4.17 0.77
CA SER A 66 8.04 -4.53 -0.64
C SER A 66 6.83 -5.43 -0.84
N HIS A 67 6.59 -6.35 0.09
CA HIS A 67 5.42 -7.23 0.05
C HIS A 67 4.15 -6.43 0.32
N HIS A 68 4.13 -5.61 1.37
CA HIS A 68 2.96 -4.82 1.76
C HIS A 68 2.55 -3.82 0.69
N GLU A 69 3.52 -3.09 0.12
CA GLU A 69 3.26 -2.19 -1.02
C GLU A 69 2.65 -2.96 -2.20
N ARG A 70 3.27 -4.08 -2.61
CA ARG A 70 2.74 -4.90 -3.69
C ARG A 70 1.32 -5.38 -3.41
N MET A 71 1.03 -5.80 -2.18
CA MET A 71 -0.31 -6.26 -1.77
C MET A 71 -1.34 -5.13 -1.90
N MET A 72 -1.03 -3.92 -1.43
CA MET A 72 -1.90 -2.76 -1.65
C MET A 72 -2.12 -2.47 -3.14
N HIS A 73 -1.07 -2.58 -3.96
CA HIS A 73 -1.19 -2.37 -5.41
C HIS A 73 -2.11 -3.39 -6.10
N VAL A 74 -2.17 -4.62 -5.57
CA VAL A 74 -3.11 -5.65 -6.03
C VAL A 74 -4.51 -5.40 -5.47
N GLY A 75 -4.63 -5.12 -4.18
CA GLY A 75 -5.91 -4.92 -3.50
C GLY A 75 -6.72 -3.73 -4.02
N PHE A 76 -6.05 -2.70 -4.52
CA PHE A 76 -6.68 -1.53 -5.15
C PHE A 76 -6.58 -1.53 -6.68
N ALA A 77 -6.41 -2.70 -7.32
CA ALA A 77 -6.21 -2.80 -8.77
C ALA A 77 -7.34 -2.15 -9.60
N ASN A 78 -8.59 -2.22 -9.16
CA ASN A 78 -9.75 -1.58 -9.81
C ASN A 78 -9.59 -0.07 -9.97
N TYR A 79 -8.89 0.57 -9.03
CA TYR A 79 -8.70 2.01 -8.97
C TYR A 79 -7.35 2.44 -9.56
N TRP A 80 -6.63 1.51 -10.18
CA TRP A 80 -5.33 1.80 -10.77
C TRP A 80 -5.46 2.82 -11.90
N TYR A 81 -4.68 3.90 -11.80
CA TYR A 81 -4.62 4.95 -12.80
C TYR A 81 -3.39 4.78 -13.70
N SER A 82 -2.20 4.77 -13.10
CA SER A 82 -0.94 4.58 -13.83
C SER A 82 0.24 4.38 -12.89
N GLY A 83 1.09 3.39 -13.18
CA GLY A 83 2.28 3.11 -12.38
C GLY A 83 1.90 2.81 -10.93
N GLU A 84 2.28 3.72 -10.02
CA GLU A 84 1.99 3.61 -8.58
C GLU A 84 0.81 4.49 -8.13
N TRP A 85 0.05 5.06 -9.08
CA TRP A 85 -1.03 6.01 -8.83
C TRP A 85 -2.40 5.37 -8.98
N PHE A 86 -3.31 5.78 -8.09
CA PHE A 86 -4.67 5.32 -7.97
C PHE A 86 -5.64 6.50 -7.99
N SER A 87 -6.85 6.28 -8.49
CA SER A 87 -7.92 7.26 -8.58
C SER A 87 -9.23 6.60 -8.16
N PHE A 88 -9.95 7.23 -7.25
CA PHE A 88 -11.21 6.73 -6.68
C PHE A 88 -12.36 7.67 -7.08
N PRO A 89 -12.68 7.80 -8.39
CA PRO A 89 -13.81 8.64 -8.79
C PRO A 89 -15.10 7.99 -8.29
N GLU A 90 -15.93 8.77 -7.59
CA GLU A 90 -17.29 8.38 -7.19
C GLU A 90 -17.37 7.16 -6.22
N ASP A 91 -16.24 6.74 -5.66
CA ASP A 91 -16.15 5.67 -4.66
C ASP A 91 -15.45 6.18 -3.40
N ASP A 92 -16.18 7.00 -2.66
CA ASP A 92 -15.70 7.65 -1.45
C ASP A 92 -15.44 6.64 -0.32
N ASP A 93 -16.21 5.56 -0.24
CA ASP A 93 -16.06 4.50 0.76
C ASP A 93 -14.72 3.78 0.62
N VAL A 94 -14.33 3.39 -0.60
CA VAL A 94 -13.03 2.72 -0.81
C VAL A 94 -11.87 3.70 -0.68
N ARG A 95 -12.06 4.97 -1.04
CA ARG A 95 -11.07 6.03 -0.78
C ARG A 95 -10.85 6.21 0.72
N GLU A 96 -11.92 6.25 1.52
CA GLU A 96 -11.85 6.36 2.97
C GLU A 96 -11.22 5.11 3.59
N LEU A 97 -11.55 3.91 3.11
CA LEU A 97 -10.88 2.66 3.50
C LEU A 97 -9.36 2.75 3.32
N LEU A 98 -8.88 3.29 2.19
CA LEU A 98 -7.45 3.49 1.95
C LEU A 98 -6.87 4.50 2.95
N ILE A 99 -7.48 5.67 3.08
CA ILE A 99 -6.93 6.78 3.87
C ILE A 99 -6.98 6.46 5.37
N GLU A 100 -8.16 6.15 5.90
CA GLU A 100 -8.36 5.90 7.31
C GLU A 100 -7.65 4.61 7.75
N GLY A 101 -7.79 3.55 6.97
CA GLY A 101 -7.12 2.27 7.23
C GLY A 101 -5.60 2.44 7.26
N PHE A 102 -5.03 3.19 6.33
CA PHE A 102 -3.59 3.44 6.32
C PHE A 102 -3.13 4.40 7.43
N CYS A 103 -3.92 5.43 7.75
CA CYS A 103 -3.61 6.37 8.81
C CYS A 103 -3.68 5.74 10.21
N ALA A 104 -4.49 4.69 10.39
CA ALA A 104 -4.62 3.94 11.64
C ALA A 104 -3.35 3.19 12.06
N PHE A 105 -2.45 2.87 11.12
CA PHE A 105 -1.15 2.27 11.45
C PHE A 105 -0.27 3.21 12.28
N SER A 106 0.56 2.64 13.14
CA SER A 106 1.49 3.39 13.99
C SER A 106 2.62 4.02 13.16
N ASP A 107 3.11 5.20 13.56
CA ASP A 107 4.31 5.80 12.95
C ASP A 107 5.63 5.16 13.44
N HIS A 108 5.57 4.29 14.46
CA HIS A 108 6.76 3.86 15.20
C HIS A 108 6.86 2.35 15.46
N LEU A 109 5.79 1.58 15.23
CA LEU A 109 5.70 0.16 15.61
C LEU A 109 5.61 -0.76 14.38
N PRO A 110 6.73 -1.14 13.73
CA PRO A 110 6.69 -1.99 12.54
C PRO A 110 6.17 -3.40 12.80
N ASP A 111 6.45 -4.00 13.96
CA ASP A 111 5.90 -5.32 14.33
C ASP A 111 4.37 -5.29 14.32
N ARG A 112 3.80 -4.30 15.02
CA ARG A 112 2.35 -4.12 15.09
C ARG A 112 1.75 -3.83 13.72
N ASN A 113 2.35 -2.91 12.96
CA ASN A 113 1.87 -2.57 11.63
C ASN A 113 1.85 -3.78 10.69
N SER A 114 2.91 -4.59 10.68
CA SER A 114 2.96 -5.80 9.84
C SER A 114 1.93 -6.86 10.24
N ILE A 115 1.58 -6.96 11.52
CA ILE A 115 0.48 -7.83 11.98
C ILE A 115 -0.87 -7.22 11.57
N ASP A 116 -1.11 -5.96 11.94
CA ASP A 116 -2.37 -5.26 11.72
C ASP A 116 -2.70 -5.17 10.23
N PHE A 117 -1.68 -5.07 9.36
CA PHE A 117 -1.88 -5.10 7.90
C PHE A 117 -2.50 -6.40 7.42
N ILE A 118 -2.11 -7.56 7.97
CA ILE A 118 -2.69 -8.84 7.57
C ILE A 118 -4.18 -8.87 7.92
N TYR A 119 -4.55 -8.36 9.09
CA TYR A 119 -5.96 -8.29 9.49
C TYR A 119 -6.74 -7.30 8.63
N TRP A 120 -6.21 -6.09 8.42
CA TRP A 120 -6.85 -5.08 7.58
C TRP A 120 -7.04 -5.58 6.15
N PHE A 121 -6.00 -6.14 5.54
CA PHE A 121 -6.01 -6.60 4.15
C PHE A 121 -6.97 -7.77 3.91
N ASN A 122 -7.01 -8.73 4.84
CA ASN A 122 -7.95 -9.85 4.73
C ASN A 122 -9.38 -9.44 5.09
N GLY A 123 -9.55 -8.57 6.08
CA GLY A 123 -10.87 -8.12 6.56
C GLY A 123 -11.60 -7.19 5.58
N SER A 124 -10.88 -6.53 4.67
CA SER A 124 -11.45 -5.59 3.70
C SER A 124 -11.69 -6.21 2.31
N GLY A 125 -11.60 -7.54 2.16
CA GLY A 125 -11.81 -8.23 0.88
C GLY A 125 -10.65 -8.12 -0.12
N MET A 126 -9.59 -7.34 0.17
CA MET A 126 -8.46 -7.16 -0.77
C MET A 126 -7.68 -8.45 -1.05
N ALA A 127 -7.76 -9.44 -0.15
CA ALA A 127 -7.17 -10.77 -0.35
C ALA A 127 -7.73 -11.50 -1.57
N GLU A 128 -8.98 -11.25 -1.95
CA GLU A 128 -9.63 -11.89 -3.10
C GLU A 128 -8.93 -11.52 -4.41
N PHE A 129 -8.49 -10.27 -4.55
CA PHE A 129 -7.71 -9.81 -5.72
C PHE A 129 -6.37 -10.55 -5.85
N VAL A 130 -5.72 -10.86 -4.72
CA VAL A 130 -4.44 -11.60 -4.73
C VAL A 130 -4.67 -13.04 -5.17
N MET A 131 -5.75 -13.66 -4.70
CA MET A 131 -6.15 -15.00 -5.11
C MET A 131 -6.49 -15.05 -6.62
N GLU A 132 -7.25 -14.08 -7.10
CA GLU A 132 -7.67 -14.01 -8.50
C GLU A 132 -6.48 -13.73 -9.44
N MET A 133 -5.61 -12.78 -9.09
CA MET A 133 -4.36 -12.55 -9.82
C MET A 133 -3.49 -13.82 -9.90
N GLY A 134 -3.40 -14.56 -8.79
CA GLY A 134 -2.66 -15.83 -8.72
C GLY A 134 -3.27 -16.92 -9.60
N LYS A 135 -4.60 -17.06 -9.58
CA LYS A 135 -5.35 -18.01 -10.41
C LYS A 135 -5.19 -17.73 -11.90
N GLN A 136 -5.21 -16.46 -12.30
CA GLN A 136 -4.98 -16.03 -13.68
C GLN A 136 -3.48 -16.03 -14.07
N LYS A 137 -2.57 -16.20 -13.10
CA LYS A 137 -1.11 -16.18 -13.29
C LYS A 137 -0.62 -14.90 -13.96
N LEU A 138 -1.23 -13.76 -13.63
CA LEU A 138 -0.87 -12.47 -14.21
C LEU A 138 0.29 -11.80 -13.47
N SER A 139 1.01 -10.92 -14.18
CA SER A 139 1.90 -9.97 -13.54
C SER A 139 1.11 -8.77 -13.00
N LEU A 140 1.65 -8.07 -12.00
CA LEU A 140 0.95 -6.96 -11.35
C LEU A 140 0.49 -5.90 -12.38
N PRO A 141 1.34 -5.44 -13.32
CA PRO A 141 0.91 -4.44 -14.30
C PRO A 141 -0.19 -4.95 -15.25
N LYS A 142 -0.20 -6.26 -15.56
CA LYS A 142 -1.26 -6.85 -16.40
C LYS A 142 -2.57 -6.92 -15.64
N PHE A 143 -2.52 -7.37 -14.39
CA PHE A 143 -3.68 -7.47 -13.51
C PHE A 143 -4.29 -6.08 -13.26
N GLN A 144 -3.50 -5.11 -12.83
CA GLN A 144 -3.95 -3.72 -12.61
C GLN A 144 -4.64 -3.11 -13.84
N ARG A 145 -4.06 -3.33 -15.03
CA ARG A 145 -4.67 -2.83 -16.27
C ARG A 145 -6.02 -3.49 -16.51
N GLN A 146 -6.09 -4.82 -16.43
CA GLN A 146 -7.31 -5.59 -16.63
C GLN A 146 -8.42 -5.15 -15.67
N GLU A 147 -8.15 -5.20 -14.36
CA GLU A 147 -9.11 -4.85 -13.31
C GLU A 147 -9.60 -3.40 -13.47
N SER A 148 -8.68 -2.45 -13.72
CA SER A 148 -9.07 -1.04 -13.91
C SER A 148 -9.90 -0.80 -15.17
N ASP A 149 -9.72 -1.61 -16.22
CA ASP A 149 -10.47 -1.49 -17.47
C ASP A 149 -11.86 -2.15 -17.33
N GLU A 150 -11.96 -3.24 -16.57
CA GLU A 150 -13.22 -3.90 -16.22
C GLU A 150 -14.09 -2.99 -15.33
N GLN A 151 -13.49 -2.34 -14.32
CA GLN A 151 -14.19 -1.37 -13.47
C GLN A 151 -14.80 -0.23 -14.30
N LYS A 152 -14.03 0.35 -15.24
CA LYS A 152 -14.51 1.46 -16.09
C LYS A 152 -15.64 1.07 -17.05
N ARG A 153 -15.76 -0.21 -17.41
CA ARG A 153 -16.85 -0.72 -18.27
C ARG A 153 -18.14 -1.02 -17.50
N SER A 154 -18.06 -1.10 -16.18
CA SER A 154 -19.19 -1.41 -15.31
C SER A 154 -20.01 -0.17 -14.92
N PHE A 155 -19.56 1.01 -15.36
CA PHE A 155 -20.25 2.30 -15.31
C PHE A 155 -20.73 2.69 -16.71
#